data_AF-A0A957AHS3-F1
#
_entry.id   AF-A0A957AHS3-F1
#
_cell.length_a   1.000
_cell.length_b   1.000
_cell.length_c   1.000
_cell.angle_alpha   90.00
_cell.angle_beta   90.00
_cell.angle_gamma   90.00
#
_symmetry.space_group_name_H-M   'P 1'
#
loop_
_entity.id
_entity.type
_entity.pdbx_description
1 polymer ?
#
loop_
_entity_poly.entity_id
_entity_poly.type
_entity_poly.pdbx_seq_one_letter_code
_entity_poly.pdbx_strand_id
1 'polypeptide(L)' 'MAQQVDVRAASTPEAISKRVLDDSRRMYGSWVDDDVLQNWVSSALTSLLTDSTRVTIFVPVLAMRVIRERADRYAADAA' A
#
# COMPACT_ATOMS: atom_id res chain seq x y z
N MET A 1 29.60 5.03 -13.05
CA MET A 1 28.50 5.94 -12.67
C MET A 1 27.74 5.28 -11.54
N ALA A 2 27.94 5.72 -10.30
CA ALA A 2 27.24 5.16 -9.15
C ALA A 2 25.81 5.69 -9.16
N GLN A 3 24.83 4.80 -9.37
CA GLN A 3 23.42 5.13 -9.28
C GLN A 3 23.12 5.34 -7.79
N GLN A 4 23.21 6.59 -7.36
CA GLN A 4 22.82 7.00 -6.03
C GLN A 4 21.30 6.82 -5.97
N VAL A 5 20.87 5.64 -5.53
CA VAL A 5 19.46 5.37 -5.24
C VAL A 5 19.07 6.38 -4.19
N ASP A 6 18.28 7.37 -4.58
CA ASP A 6 17.82 8.44 -3.73
C ASP A 6 16.83 7.84 -2.71
N VAL A 7 17.38 7.22 -1.66
CA VAL A 7 16.60 6.56 -0.59
C VAL A 7 15.65 7.56 0.09
N ARG A 8 15.94 8.86 -0.03
CA ARG A 8 15.14 9.95 0.52
C ARG A 8 13.88 10.22 -0.31
N ALA A 9 13.97 10.22 -1.64
CA ALA A 9 12.79 10.33 -2.50
C ALA A 9 11.84 9.12 -2.38
N ALA A 10 12.37 7.93 -2.08
CA ALA A 10 11.59 6.71 -1.89
C ALA A 10 10.81 6.64 -0.56
N SER A 11 10.97 7.64 0.32
CA SER A 11 10.45 7.60 1.70
C SER A 11 9.33 8.60 2.00
N THR A 12 8.84 9.37 1.01
CA THR A 12 7.72 10.28 1.24
C THR A 12 6.39 9.51 1.31
N PRO A 13 5.42 9.98 2.12
CA PRO A 13 4.08 9.39 2.20
C PRO A 13 3.42 9.16 0.83
N GLU A 14 3.63 10.09 -0.11
CA GLU A 14 3.07 10.02 -1.46
C GLU A 14 3.74 8.92 -2.30
N ALA A 15 5.07 8.78 -2.19
CA ALA A 15 5.81 7.72 -2.88
C ALA A 15 5.43 6.33 -2.34
N ILE A 16 5.25 6.22 -1.02
CA ILE A 16 4.75 5.02 -0.36
C ILE A 16 3.33 4.70 -0.81
N SER A 17 2.44 5.69 -0.82
CA SER A 17 1.05 5.53 -1.26
C SER A 17 0.96 5.04 -2.70
N LYS A 18 1.67 5.71 -3.61
CA LYS A 18 1.73 5.31 -5.01
C LYS A 18 2.23 3.88 -5.18
N ARG A 19 3.32 3.51 -4.48
CA ARG A 19 3.88 2.16 -4.55
C ARG A 19 2.89 1.10 -4.08
N VAL A 20 2.25 1.32 -2.92
CA VAL A 20 1.28 0.35 -2.36
C VAL A 20 0.07 0.23 -3.28
N LEU A 21 -0.40 1.34 -3.87
CA LEU A 21 -1.50 1.31 -4.83
C LEU A 21 -1.14 0.56 -6.11
N ASP A 22 0.03 0.82 -6.69
CA ASP A 22 0.51 0.12 -7.88
C ASP A 22 0.67 -1.39 -7.63
N ASP A 23 1.22 -1.77 -6.47
CA ASP A 23 1.35 -3.18 -6.08
C ASP A 23 -0.03 -3.83 -5.86
N SER A 24 -0.97 -3.12 -5.24
CA SER A 24 -2.34 -3.60 -5.02
C SER A 24 -3.09 -3.81 -6.33
N ARG A 25 -2.99 -2.87 -7.28
CA ARG A 25 -3.57 -2.99 -8.62
C ARG A 25 -3.02 -4.19 -9.37
N ARG A 26 -1.71 -4.42 -9.31
CA ARG A 26 -1.06 -5.57 -9.96
C ARG A 26 -1.57 -6.91 -9.41
N MET A 27 -1.83 -6.99 -8.11
CA MET A 27 -2.24 -8.24 -7.46
C MET A 27 -3.74 -8.49 -7.51
N TYR A 28 -4.55 -7.43 -7.38
CA TYR A 28 -5.99 -7.54 -7.10
C TYR A 28 -6.88 -6.83 -8.13
N GLY A 29 -6.30 -5.99 -9.00
CA GLY A 29 -7.06 -5.18 -9.97
C GLY A 29 -7.78 -5.98 -11.05
N SER A 30 -7.59 -7.30 -11.13
CA SER A 30 -8.35 -8.18 -12.03
C SER A 30 -9.73 -8.57 -11.50
N TRP A 31 -9.98 -8.42 -10.19
CA TRP A 31 -11.24 -8.84 -9.53
C TRP A 31 -11.72 -7.89 -8.43
N VAL A 32 -10.96 -6.83 -8.14
CA VAL A 32 -11.35 -5.76 -7.20
C VAL A 32 -11.29 -4.43 -7.94
N ASP A 33 -12.36 -3.64 -7.81
CA ASP A 33 -12.46 -2.31 -8.41
C ASP A 33 -11.39 -1.34 -7.87
N ASP A 34 -10.95 -0.43 -8.75
CA ASP A 34 -9.88 0.51 -8.41
C ASP A 34 -10.26 1.44 -7.24
N ASP A 35 -11.51 1.88 -7.16
CA ASP A 35 -12.00 2.72 -6.06
C ASP A 35 -11.94 1.99 -4.71
N VAL A 36 -12.22 0.69 -4.71
CA VAL A 36 -12.13 -0.17 -3.52
C VAL A 36 -10.67 -0.34 -3.10
N LEU A 37 -9.77 -0.58 -4.05
CA LEU A 37 -8.33 -0.67 -3.80
C LEU A 37 -7.78 0.65 -3.27
N GLN A 38 -8.14 1.79 -3.86
CA GLN A 38 -7.72 3.11 -3.38
C GLN A 38 -8.18 3.35 -1.94
N ASN A 39 -9.43 3.01 -1.62
CA ASN A 39 -9.95 3.11 -0.26
C ASN A 39 -9.18 2.22 0.72
N TRP A 40 -8.84 0.98 0.34
CA TRP A 40 -8.07 0.07 1.18
C TRP A 40 -6.65 0.59 1.43
N VAL A 41 -5.98 1.06 0.39
CA VAL A 41 -4.64 1.65 0.48
C VAL A 41 -4.66 2.88 1.37
N SER A 42 -5.59 3.82 1.14
CA SER A 42 -5.71 5.03 1.95
C SER A 42 -5.97 4.68 3.42
N SER A 43 -6.88 3.74 3.69
CA SER A 43 -7.20 3.33 5.06
C SER A 43 -6.02 2.65 5.76
N ALA A 44 -5.30 1.77 5.07
CA ALA A 44 -4.11 1.11 5.61
C ALA A 44 -2.99 2.11 5.91
N LEU A 45 -2.75 3.06 5.01
CA LEU A 45 -1.72 4.07 5.19
C LEU A 45 -2.06 5.08 6.27
N THR A 46 -3.29 5.55 6.40
CA THR A 46 -3.72 6.41 7.52
C THR A 46 -3.50 5.72 8.87
N SER A 47 -3.69 4.41 8.95
CA SER A 47 -3.43 3.65 10.19
C SER A 47 -1.94 3.44 10.47
N LEU A 48 -1.08 3.43 9.46
CA LEU A 48 0.35 3.12 9.59
C LEU A 48 1.23 4.38 9.65
N LEU A 49 0.84 5.44 8.95
CA LEU A 49 1.49 6.74 8.92
C LEU A 49 0.86 7.65 9.99
N THR A 50 1.04 7.26 11.25
CA THR A 50 0.71 8.11 12.40
C THR A 50 1.79 9.17 12.61
N ASP A 51 1.47 10.23 13.35
CA ASP A 51 2.39 11.34 13.68
C ASP A 51 3.72 10.84 14.31
N SER A 52 3.71 9.66 14.93
CA SER A 52 4.87 9.03 15.57
C SER A 52 5.68 8.09 14.67
N THR A 53 5.27 7.85 13.41
CA THR A 53 5.91 6.88 12.52
C THR A 53 7.24 7.42 11.99
N ARG A 54 8.32 7.19 12.73
CA ARG A 54 9.69 7.60 12.37
C ARG A 54 10.34 6.71 11.31
N VAL A 55 9.81 5.50 11.09
CA VAL A 55 10.39 4.51 10.17
C VAL A 55 9.36 4.12 9.12
N THR A 56 9.52 4.66 7.91
CA THR A 56 8.56 4.48 6.82
C THR A 56 8.91 3.33 5.86
N ILE A 57 10.11 2.76 5.98
CA ILE A 57 10.62 1.71 5.06
C ILE A 57 9.77 0.43 5.07
N PHE A 58 9.15 0.10 6.21
CA PHE A 58 8.31 -1.10 6.35
C PHE A 58 6.83 -0.82 6.09
N VAL A 59 6.43 0.45 5.96
CA VAL A 59 5.02 0.83 5.76
C VAL A 59 4.42 0.15 4.53
N PRO A 60 5.10 0.07 3.35
CA PRO A 60 4.53 -0.64 2.20
C PRO A 60 4.22 -2.11 2.48
N VAL A 61 5.13 -2.81 3.19
CA VAL A 61 4.96 -4.24 3.49
C VAL A 61 3.80 -4.46 4.46
N LEU A 62 3.70 -3.62 5.49
CA LEU A 62 2.60 -3.67 6.45
C LEU A 62 1.25 -3.32 5.79
N ALA A 63 1.23 -2.32 4.92
CA ALA A 63 0.04 -1.92 4.19
C ALA A 63 -0.44 -3.06 3.27
N MET A 64 0.46 -3.68 2.50
CA MET A 64 0.13 -4.83 1.64
C MET A 64 -0.41 -6.02 2.43
N ARG A 65 0.08 -6.26 3.66
CA ARG A 65 -0.49 -7.30 4.53
C ARG A 65 -1.95 -7.00 4.89
N VAL A 66 -2.26 -5.78 5.29
CA VAL A 66 -3.64 -5.37 5.61
C VAL A 66 -4.54 -5.47 4.38
N ILE A 67 -4.04 -5.07 3.21
CA ILE A 67 -4.78 -5.14 1.94
C ILE A 67 -5.07 -6.59 1.56
N ARG A 68 -4.09 -7.49 1.73
CA ARG A 68 -4.31 -8.92 1.52
C ARG A 68 -5.40 -9.48 2.41
N GLU A 69 -5.39 -9.16 3.70
CA GLU A 69 -6.43 -9.61 4.64
C GLU A 69 -7.83 -9.10 4.25
N ARG A 70 -7.92 -7.89 3.68
CA ARG A 70 -9.17 -7.36 3.12
C ARG A 70 -9.58 -8.07 1.84
N ALA A 71 -8.63 -8.32 0.94
CA ALA A 71 -8.86 -9.04 -0.30
C ALA A 71 -9.39 -10.47 0.00
N ASP A 72 -8.76 -11.19 0.94
CA ASP A 72 -9.19 -12.53 1.33
C ASP A 72 -10.64 -12.55 1.86
N ARG A 73 -11.05 -11.54 2.63
CA ARG A 73 -12.44 -11.38 3.09
C ARG A 73 -13.39 -11.00 1.96
N TYR A 74 -12.98 -10.08 1.09
CA TYR A 74 -13.79 -9.67 -0.07
C TYR A 74 -14.05 -10.85 -1.01
N ALA A 75 -13.04 -11.71 -1.23
CA ALA A 75 -13.20 -12.93 -2.00
C ALA A 75 -14.15 -13.94 -1.32
N ALA A 76 -14.12 -14.04 0.02
CA ALA A 76 -15.03 -14.89 0.78
C ALA A 76 -16.48 -14.39 0.75
N ASP A 77 -16.70 -13.08 0.74
CA ASP A 77 -18.03 -12.47 0.66
C ASP A 77 -18.62 -12.53 -0.76
N ALA A 78 -17.78 -12.63 -1.78
CA ALA A 78 -18.18 -12.71 -3.19
C ALA A 78 -18.44 -14.15 -3.70
N ALA A 79 -18.15 -15.17 -2.88
CA ALA A 79 -18.32 -16.60 -3.19
C ALA A 79 -19.63 -17.17 -2.63
#